data_AF-A0A349EDC4-F1
#
_entry.id   AF-A0A349EDC4-F1
#
_cell.length_a   1.000
_cell.length_b   1.000
_cell.length_c   1.000
_cell.angle_alpha   90.00
_cell.angle_beta   90.00
_cell.angle_gamma   90.00
#
_symmetry.space_group_name_H-M   'P 1'
#
loop_
_entity.id
_entity.type
_entity.pdbx_description
1 polymer ?
#
loop_
_entity_poly.entity_id
_entity_poly.type
_entity_poly.pdbx_seq_one_letter_code
_entity_poly.pdbx_strand_id
1 'polypeptide(L)'
;MKDFDLVRLKDELGERGILMIFSGPFSHSIIEELGKAVRNHLENALLSRTTMMDVFAVYVEQAQNVRNYLGRWQDAREGERFAHSGIVVIARDGERYVISSGNLMAQADAAPLV
;
A
#
# COMPACT_ATOMS: atom_id res chain seq x y z
N MET A 1 -9.85 -20.32 -10.27
CA MET A 1 -10.55 -19.03 -10.01
C MET A 1 -12.06 -19.22 -10.05
N LYS A 2 -12.64 -20.09 -9.21
CA LYS A 2 -14.10 -20.17 -9.10
C LYS A 2 -14.54 -19.26 -7.95
N ASP A 3 -15.51 -18.41 -8.24
CA ASP A 3 -16.18 -17.44 -7.36
C ASP A 3 -15.31 -16.29 -6.80
N PHE A 4 -14.41 -15.73 -7.61
CA PHE A 4 -13.85 -14.40 -7.30
C PHE A 4 -14.80 -13.33 -7.82
N ASP A 5 -15.72 -12.89 -6.96
CA ASP A 5 -16.70 -11.86 -7.27
C ASP A 5 -16.06 -10.47 -7.20
N LEU A 6 -15.64 -9.98 -8.37
CA LEU A 6 -15.05 -8.65 -8.54
C LEU A 6 -16.04 -7.51 -8.24
N VAL A 7 -17.34 -7.74 -8.43
CA VAL A 7 -18.36 -6.73 -8.14
C VAL A 7 -18.45 -6.57 -6.63
N ARG A 8 -18.59 -7.69 -5.90
CA ARG A 8 -18.60 -7.67 -4.44
C ARG A 8 -17.32 -7.06 -3.87
N LEU A 9 -16.14 -7.43 -4.38
CA LEU A 9 -14.89 -6.82 -3.93
C LEU A 9 -14.88 -5.31 -4.16
N LYS A 10 -15.29 -4.86 -5.34
CA LYS A 10 -15.38 -3.42 -5.65
C LYS A 10 -16.31 -2.71 -4.68
N ASP A 11 -17.46 -3.30 -4.36
CA ASP A 11 -18.43 -2.72 -3.42
C ASP A 11 -17.83 -2.64 -2.00
N GLU A 12 -17.19 -3.71 -1.52
CA GLU A 12 -16.49 -3.74 -0.21
C GLU A 12 -15.36 -2.70 -0.13
N LEU A 13 -14.61 -2.48 -1.23
CA LEU A 13 -13.60 -1.42 -1.31
C LEU A 13 -14.25 -0.03 -1.25
N GLY A 14 -15.36 0.16 -1.98
CA GLY A 14 -16.10 1.42 -2.01
C GLY A 14 -16.71 1.79 -0.65
N GLU A 15 -17.32 0.84 0.05
CA GLU A 15 -17.86 1.02 1.40
C GLU A 15 -16.81 1.45 2.42
N ARG A 16 -15.56 1.00 2.23
CA ARG A 16 -14.41 1.37 3.08
C ARG A 16 -13.71 2.65 2.62
N GLY A 17 -14.23 3.32 1.58
CA GLY A 17 -13.62 4.51 1.00
C GLY A 17 -12.24 4.25 0.37
N ILE A 18 -11.92 3.00 0.01
CA ILE A 18 -10.63 2.64 -0.59
C ILE A 18 -10.61 3.14 -2.03
N LEU A 19 -9.65 4.01 -2.32
CA LEU A 19 -9.46 4.65 -3.63
C LEU A 19 -8.49 3.87 -4.48
N MET A 20 -7.40 3.38 -3.86
CA MET A 20 -6.36 2.59 -4.51
C MET A 20 -5.86 1.53 -3.55
N ILE A 21 -5.64 0.33 -4.08
CA ILE A 21 -5.07 -0.80 -3.37
C ILE A 21 -4.08 -1.49 -4.29
N PHE A 22 -2.92 -1.85 -3.75
CA PHE A 22 -1.97 -2.74 -4.41
C PHE A 22 -1.54 -3.81 -3.41
N SER A 23 -1.59 -5.07 -3.84
CA SER A 23 -1.15 -6.23 -3.07
C SER A 23 -0.27 -7.10 -3.96
N GLY A 24 0.92 -7.44 -3.47
CA GLY A 24 1.89 -8.24 -4.22
C GLY A 24 3.34 -7.80 -3.97
N PRO A 25 4.26 -8.11 -4.90
CA PRO A 25 5.66 -7.78 -4.76
C PRO A 25 5.94 -6.29 -5.01
N PHE A 26 6.55 -5.64 -4.03
CA PHE A 26 6.95 -4.23 -4.10
C PHE A 26 8.35 -4.12 -4.70
N SER A 27 8.47 -3.97 -6.01
CA SER A 27 9.73 -3.55 -6.65
C SER A 27 9.87 -2.02 -6.62
N HIS A 28 11.08 -1.52 -6.89
CA HIS A 28 11.30 -0.07 -7.02
C HIS A 28 10.43 0.54 -8.13
N SER A 29 10.35 -0.12 -9.29
CA SER A 29 9.55 0.34 -10.43
C SER A 29 8.06 0.38 -10.11
N ILE A 30 7.53 -0.62 -9.39
CA ILE A 30 6.12 -0.66 -9.00
C ILE A 30 5.78 0.51 -8.07
N ILE A 31 6.63 0.81 -7.08
CA ILE A 31 6.39 1.92 -6.15
C ILE A 31 6.37 3.25 -6.90
N GLU A 32 7.26 3.44 -7.88
CA GLU A 32 7.32 4.66 -8.69
C GLU A 32 6.07 4.83 -9.57
N GLU A 33 5.66 3.77 -10.28
CA GLU A 33 4.48 3.81 -11.16
C GLU A 33 3.18 3.99 -10.37
N LEU A 34 3.03 3.29 -9.25
CA LEU A 34 1.93 3.53 -8.33
C LEU A 34 1.99 4.96 -7.76
N GLY A 35 3.18 5.48 -7.46
CA GLY A 35 3.34 6.86 -7.01
C GLY A 35 2.83 7.89 -8.03
N LYS A 36 3.09 7.68 -9.31
CA LYS A 36 2.53 8.51 -10.40
C LYS A 36 1.00 8.47 -10.39
N ALA A 37 0.41 7.27 -10.27
CA ALA A 37 -1.04 7.11 -10.20
C ALA A 37 -1.64 7.81 -8.96
N VAL A 38 -0.99 7.68 -7.80
CA VAL A 38 -1.41 8.33 -6.56
C VAL A 38 -1.38 9.85 -6.68
N ARG A 39 -0.28 10.41 -7.18
CA ARG A 39 -0.14 11.84 -7.40
C ARG A 39 -1.23 12.37 -8.32
N ASN A 40 -1.44 11.73 -9.46
CA ASN A 40 -2.47 12.14 -10.43
C ASN A 40 -3.88 12.09 -9.81
N HIS A 41 -4.16 11.08 -8.98
CA HIS A 41 -5.45 10.99 -8.28
C HIS A 41 -5.65 12.15 -7.30
N LEU A 42 -4.64 12.49 -6.51
CA LEU A 42 -4.71 13.57 -5.53
C LEU A 42 -4.80 14.96 -6.17
N GLU A 43 -4.14 15.17 -7.32
CA GLU A 43 -4.23 16.40 -8.11
C GLU A 43 -5.66 16.66 -8.63
N ASN A 44 -6.36 15.58 -9.02
CA ASN A 44 -7.75 15.67 -9.47
C ASN A 44 -8.76 15.91 -8.33
N ALA A 45 -8.37 15.69 -7.08
CA ALA A 45 -9.25 15.80 -5.91
C ALA A 45 -9.37 17.23 -5.34
N LEU A 46 -8.85 18.26 -6.03
CA LEU A 46 -8.88 19.67 -5.62
C LEU A 46 -8.28 19.93 -4.21
N LEU A 47 -7.34 19.10 -3.78
CA LEU A 47 -6.70 19.23 -2.48
C LEU A 47 -5.76 20.43 -2.44
N SER A 48 -5.51 20.92 -1.23
CA SER A 48 -4.40 21.84 -1.02
C SER A 48 -3.08 21.16 -1.41
N ARG A 49 -2.15 21.94 -1.98
CA ARG A 49 -0.83 21.45 -2.38
C ARG A 49 -0.09 20.79 -1.21
N THR A 50 -0.23 21.33 0.00
CA THR A 50 0.39 20.79 1.21
C THR A 50 -0.17 19.41 1.54
N THR A 51 -1.49 19.27 1.62
CA THR A 51 -2.15 17.99 1.92
C THR A 51 -1.79 16.91 0.90
N MET A 52 -1.73 17.27 -0.38
CA MET A 52 -1.30 16.34 -1.44
C MET A 52 0.13 15.83 -1.22
N MET A 53 1.06 16.74 -0.90
CA MET A 53 2.46 16.37 -0.67
C MET A 53 2.62 15.53 0.59
N ASP A 54 1.85 15.79 1.64
CA ASP A 54 1.85 15.00 2.87
C ASP A 54 1.37 13.57 2.61
N VAL A 55 0.23 13.42 1.93
CA VAL A 55 -0.32 12.10 1.57
C VAL A 55 0.63 11.33 0.67
N PHE A 56 1.22 12.01 -0.32
CA PHE A 56 2.19 11.39 -1.22
C PHE A 56 3.47 10.96 -0.48
N ALA A 57 3.99 11.79 0.42
CA ALA A 57 5.17 11.46 1.23
C ALA A 57 4.91 10.23 2.11
N VAL A 58 3.77 10.19 2.83
CA VAL A 58 3.40 9.04 3.66
C VAL A 58 3.27 7.77 2.82
N TYR A 59 2.67 7.85 1.62
CA TYR A 59 2.62 6.72 0.69
C TYR A 59 4.03 6.21 0.32
N VAL A 60 4.94 7.11 -0.07
CA VAL A 60 6.30 6.74 -0.46
C VAL A 60 7.04 6.08 0.68
N GLU A 61 7.03 6.66 1.88
CA GLU A 61 7.71 6.12 3.06
C GLU A 61 7.15 4.74 3.44
N GLN A 62 5.81 4.59 3.48
CA GLN A 62 5.17 3.32 3.81
C GLN A 62 5.49 2.23 2.79
N ALA A 63 5.47 2.55 1.49
CA ALA A 63 5.80 1.61 0.43
C ALA A 63 7.29 1.22 0.45
N GLN A 64 8.18 2.17 0.75
CA GLN A 64 9.61 1.91 0.91
C GLN A 64 9.89 1.06 2.14
N ASN A 65 9.22 1.31 3.27
CA ASN A 65 9.35 0.50 4.49
C ASN A 65 8.97 -0.98 4.23
N VAL A 66 7.83 -1.21 3.58
CA VAL A 66 7.40 -2.55 3.16
C VAL A 66 8.46 -3.20 2.29
N ARG A 67 8.88 -2.54 1.20
CA ARG A 67 9.91 -3.07 0.29
C ARG A 67 11.20 -3.40 1.01
N ASN A 68 11.70 -2.48 1.83
CA ASN A 68 12.99 -2.63 2.51
C ASN A 68 12.94 -3.82 3.47
N TYR A 69 11.84 -4.01 4.19
CA TYR A 69 11.68 -5.17 5.06
C TYR A 69 11.61 -6.48 4.26
N LEU A 70 10.75 -6.54 3.23
CA LEU A 70 10.62 -7.72 2.37
C LEU A 70 11.94 -8.08 1.67
N GLY A 71 12.73 -7.07 1.31
CA GLY A 71 14.04 -7.21 0.71
C GLY A 71 15.08 -7.90 1.61
N ARG A 72 14.88 -7.95 2.93
CA ARG A 72 15.77 -8.69 3.85
C ARG A 72 15.61 -10.21 3.75
N TRP A 73 14.52 -10.68 3.12
CA TRP A 73 14.14 -12.09 3.08
C TRP A 73 14.40 -12.74 1.72
N GLN A 74 14.98 -12.03 0.75
CA GLN A 74 15.17 -12.49 -0.64
C GLN A 74 15.85 -13.87 -0.74
N ASP A 75 16.89 -14.09 0.09
CA ASP A 75 17.68 -15.33 0.10
C ASP A 75 17.19 -16.35 1.14
N ALA A 76 16.13 -16.04 1.89
CA ALA A 76 15.57 -16.94 2.88
C ALA A 76 14.76 -18.05 2.22
N ARG A 77 14.68 -19.22 2.88
CA ARG A 77 13.86 -20.35 2.41
C ARG A 77 12.38 -19.99 2.22
N GLU A 78 11.87 -19.04 3.00
CA GLU A 78 10.51 -18.50 2.89
C GLU A 78 10.44 -17.17 2.12
N GLY A 79 11.52 -16.78 1.44
CA GLY A 79 11.66 -15.46 0.81
C GLY A 79 10.55 -15.11 -0.17
N GLU A 80 10.11 -16.06 -0.98
CA GLU A 80 9.00 -15.87 -1.92
C GLU A 80 7.69 -15.53 -1.19
N ARG A 81 7.39 -16.23 -0.09
CA ARG A 81 6.19 -15.95 0.73
C ARG A 81 6.21 -14.54 1.30
N PHE A 82 7.37 -14.08 1.78
CA PHE A 82 7.53 -12.70 2.25
C PHE A 82 7.40 -11.72 1.08
N ALA A 83 8.10 -11.94 -0.02
CA ALA A 83 8.13 -11.04 -1.17
C ALA A 83 6.74 -10.73 -1.73
N HIS A 84 5.80 -11.68 -1.70
CA HIS A 84 4.44 -11.52 -2.23
C HIS A 84 3.42 -10.98 -1.21
N SER A 85 3.83 -10.69 0.01
CA SER A 85 2.91 -10.32 1.10
C SER A 85 2.64 -8.83 1.26
N GLY A 86 3.34 -7.98 0.51
CA GLY A 86 3.20 -6.53 0.62
C GLY A 86 1.81 -6.06 0.21
N ILE A 87 1.28 -5.09 0.94
CA ILE A 87 0.04 -4.39 0.62
C ILE A 87 0.16 -2.91 0.97
N VAL A 88 -0.41 -2.04 0.12
CA VAL A 88 -0.61 -0.62 0.41
C VAL A 88 -2.02 -0.21 -0.02
N VAL A 89 -2.66 0.58 0.82
CA VAL A 89 -4.04 1.03 0.66
C VAL A 89 -4.07 2.53 0.86
N ILE A 90 -4.75 3.23 -0.05
CA ILE A 90 -5.09 4.64 0.09
C ILE A 90 -6.60 4.71 0.11
N ALA A 91 -7.13 5.23 1.22
CA ALA A 91 -8.54 5.40 1.44
C ALA A 91 -8.86 6.86 1.80
N ARG A 92 -10.14 7.20 1.74
CA ARG A 92 -10.68 8.47 2.21
C ARG A 92 -11.72 8.22 3.28
N ASP A 93 -11.53 8.87 4.42
CA ASP A 93 -12.46 8.89 5.55
C ASP A 93 -12.93 10.34 5.75
N GLY A 94 -14.10 10.65 5.20
CA GLY A 94 -14.63 12.01 5.13
C GLY A 94 -13.69 12.98 4.38
N GLU A 95 -13.15 13.96 5.09
CA GLU A 95 -12.21 14.97 4.58
C GLU A 95 -10.74 14.50 4.65
N ARG A 96 -10.45 13.35 5.27
CA ARG A 96 -9.09 12.88 5.53
C ARG A 96 -8.69 11.77 4.58
N TYR A 97 -7.41 11.76 4.21
CA TYR A 97 -6.79 10.61 3.56
C TYR A 97 -6.21 9.67 4.62
N VAL A 98 -6.39 8.38 4.39
CA VAL A 98 -5.85 7.31 5.22
C VAL A 98 -4.94 6.46 4.34
N ILE A 99 -3.68 6.34 4.74
CA ILE A 99 -2.69 5.50 4.08
C ILE A 99 -2.35 4.37 5.02
N SER A 100 -2.55 3.14 4.57
CA SER A 100 -2.23 1.93 5.32
C SER A 100 -1.31 1.04 4.50
N SER A 101 -0.38 0.36 5.15
CA SER A 101 0.46 -0.65 4.51
C SER A 101 0.59 -1.87 5.42
N GLY A 102 1.00 -2.97 4.84
CA GLY A 102 1.22 -4.21 5.57
C GLY A 102 2.12 -5.17 4.79
N ASN A 103 2.72 -6.09 5.51
CA ASN A 103 3.50 -7.19 4.97
C ASN A 103 3.65 -8.28 6.03
N LEU A 104 3.99 -9.49 5.61
CA LEU A 104 4.41 -10.52 6.56
C LEU A 104 5.71 -10.09 7.25
N MET A 105 5.79 -10.41 8.53
CA MET A 105 6.90 -10.06 9.41
C MET A 105 7.24 -11.25 10.29
N ALA A 106 8.53 -11.46 10.57
CA ALA A 106 8.94 -12.42 11.58
C ALA A 106 8.56 -11.93 12.97
N GLN A 107 8.05 -12.82 13.82
CA GLN A 107 7.57 -12.45 15.16
C GLN A 107 8.63 -11.71 16.00
N ALA A 108 9.91 -12.03 15.83
CA ALA A 108 11.01 -11.37 16.52
C ALA A 108 11.18 -9.89 16.13
N ASP A 109 10.83 -9.51 14.90
CA ASP A 109 10.89 -8.12 14.42
C ASP A 109 9.63 -7.31 14.81
N ALA A 110 8.58 -7.95 15.33
CA ALA A 110 7.33 -7.28 15.70
C ALA A 110 7.39 -6.58 17.07
N ALA A 111 8.14 -7.15 18.03
CA ALA A 111 8.23 -6.61 19.38
C ALA A 111 8.81 -5.17 19.47
N PRO A 112 9.77 -4.75 18.63
CA PRO A 112 10.31 -3.39 18.63
C PRO A 112 9.40 -2.31 18.01
N LEU A 113 8.26 -2.68 17.41
CA LEU A 113 7.37 -1.77 16.69
C LEU A 113 6.18 -1.26 17.52
N VAL A 114 6.06 -1.69 18.79
CA VAL A 114 4.95 -1.36 19.71
C VAL A 114 5.39 -0.34 20.75
#